data_AF-A0A378LXG2-F1
#
_entry.id   AF-A0A378LXG2-F1
#
_cell.length_a   1.000
_cell.length_b   1.000
_cell.length_c   1.000
_cell.angle_alpha   90.00
_cell.angle_beta   90.00
_cell.angle_gamma   90.00
#
_symmetry.space_group_name_H-M   'P 1'
#
loop_
_entity.id
_entity.type
_entity.pdbx_description
1 polymer ?
#
loop_
_entity_poly.entity_id
_entity_poly.type
_entity_poly.pdbx_seq_one_letter_code
_entity_poly.pdbx_strand_id
1 'polypeptide(L)'
;MKAETIKNEIAFYDQNKGLFRIIKDEPHIKELRDFCNTRLEGIDTLTPALLIELAGILLGKNDRDSDSISSQIFRKLVRYFGGYPTLECLKKEGQLSEENITFLEKNHKQADLLAPLIVSIGKKLAPVYKQRMFYAAEMLSEKEKLLEMFTYFAKFAFNENADLYFEIIHFLNVHGINTDDVVPLLNNVKQLANIKHTLEMVLDRFNSQFNHNILVAIMKLQNPGYFYPILELLPNTPESLNHLIEVDGILDKCVGAEQILKNFKSAGWELAPYLNRILSVDRNGENLRQATDRLKELPIKSELLPMILESVFTYPDKCVALVKAVALLNDENVRKDLLKIVFASKFPDRAAAAIVALRKENCLDKQTRNLVCAQSDYAVELAHAFVLFKQVNYTARAGFDALAQRPQCADKAVRVIDYLQKHSLLELLKAKPAPYKGTVKKASDLMITAVCKAGLTDDSLLKLFDIMKKVNLLNPLNLQKLMHQLKYIKTLSSATRCLANGNKLDQRNFENLIQDPANSLALAESLGGTPTSPSLPHEIDAGAKDFVEIRKAAKILAQGQRQGFFMPLPDSEKVKSLEKATHKKVSVMCKDTMIKIAEYTGGNHLEKNVVHQIANNAYCSVLK
;
A
#
# COMPACT_ATOMS: atom_id res chain seq x y z
N MET A 1 1.45 -42.86 -47.52
CA MET A 1 1.23 -44.30 -47.82
C MET A 1 2.29 -44.81 -48.79
N LYS A 2 2.85 -46.01 -48.57
CA LYS A 2 3.81 -46.61 -49.51
C LYS A 2 3.10 -47.20 -50.73
N ALA A 3 3.65 -47.03 -51.92
CA ALA A 3 3.12 -47.63 -53.14
C ALA A 3 3.05 -49.17 -53.05
N GLU A 4 4.03 -49.76 -52.37
CA GLU A 4 4.11 -51.20 -52.10
C GLU A 4 2.90 -51.72 -51.33
N THR A 5 2.28 -50.91 -50.46
CA THR A 5 1.05 -51.29 -49.76
C THR A 5 -0.07 -51.60 -50.75
N ILE A 6 -0.23 -50.79 -51.79
CA ILE A 6 -1.30 -50.95 -52.79
C ILE A 6 -0.98 -52.13 -53.72
N LYS A 7 0.28 -52.27 -54.15
CA LYS A 7 0.77 -53.40 -54.95
C LYS A 7 0.49 -54.74 -54.26
N ASN A 8 0.77 -54.82 -52.96
CA ASN A 8 0.52 -56.01 -52.16
C ASN A 8 -0.97 -56.35 -52.06
N GLU A 9 -1.85 -55.35 -51.93
CA GLU A 9 -3.28 -55.62 -51.94
C GLU A 9 -3.78 -56.10 -53.31
N ILE A 10 -3.26 -55.56 -54.42
CA ILE A 10 -3.60 -56.04 -55.77
C ILE A 10 -3.09 -57.48 -55.96
N ALA A 11 -1.88 -57.79 -55.52
CA ALA A 11 -1.34 -59.14 -55.56
C ALA A 11 -2.19 -60.12 -54.72
N PHE A 12 -2.65 -59.67 -53.54
CA PHE A 12 -3.57 -60.44 -52.71
C PHE A 12 -4.92 -60.67 -53.40
N TYR A 13 -5.46 -59.67 -54.11
CA TYR A 13 -6.66 -59.86 -54.95
C TYR A 13 -6.42 -60.96 -55.98
N ASP A 14 -5.31 -60.90 -56.71
CA ASP A 14 -5.02 -61.83 -57.79
C ASP A 14 -4.86 -63.28 -57.31
N GLN A 15 -4.33 -63.48 -56.11
CA GLN A 15 -4.20 -64.80 -55.50
C GLN A 15 -5.54 -65.38 -55.03
N ASN A 16 -6.52 -64.53 -54.72
CA ASN A 16 -7.77 -64.93 -54.07
C ASN A 16 -9.02 -64.67 -54.92
N LYS A 17 -8.88 -64.13 -56.13
CA LYS A 17 -10.01 -63.88 -57.03
C LYS A 17 -10.56 -65.21 -57.56
N GLY A 18 -11.87 -65.40 -57.42
CA GLY A 18 -12.54 -66.62 -57.89
C GLY A 18 -12.36 -66.87 -59.40
N LEU A 19 -12.50 -68.12 -59.84
CA LEU A 19 -12.18 -68.60 -61.21
C LEU A 19 -12.75 -67.74 -62.35
N PHE A 20 -13.95 -67.15 -62.18
CA PHE A 20 -14.59 -66.30 -63.19
C PHE A 20 -13.94 -64.90 -63.36
N ARG A 21 -13.17 -64.42 -62.38
CA ARG A 21 -12.50 -63.11 -62.40
C ARG A 21 -11.15 -63.13 -63.13
N ILE A 22 -10.70 -64.31 -63.58
CA ILE A 22 -9.48 -64.48 -64.38
C ILE A 22 -9.65 -63.87 -65.78
N ILE A 23 -10.88 -63.81 -66.29
CA ILE A 23 -11.21 -63.33 -67.65
C ILE A 23 -11.52 -61.83 -67.68
N LYS A 24 -12.05 -61.26 -66.58
CA LYS A 24 -12.40 -59.84 -66.48
C LYS A 24 -12.39 -59.38 -65.02
N ASP A 25 -11.48 -58.45 -64.71
CA ASP A 25 -11.44 -57.80 -63.40
C ASP A 25 -12.72 -56.98 -63.14
N GLU A 26 -13.04 -56.79 -61.88
CA GLU A 26 -14.08 -55.85 -61.45
C GLU A 26 -13.69 -54.42 -61.87
N PRO A 27 -14.64 -53.57 -62.30
CA PRO A 27 -14.33 -52.22 -62.78
C PRO A 27 -13.45 -51.39 -61.82
N HIS A 28 -13.74 -51.42 -60.52
CA HIS A 28 -12.95 -50.71 -59.49
C HIS A 28 -11.58 -51.34 -59.23
N ILE A 29 -11.43 -52.67 -59.36
CA ILE A 29 -10.11 -53.32 -59.27
C ILE A 29 -9.27 -52.98 -60.49
N LYS A 30 -9.88 -52.94 -61.68
CA LYS A 30 -9.21 -52.50 -62.89
C LYS A 30 -8.70 -51.06 -62.74
N GLU A 31 -9.54 -50.16 -62.23
CA GLU A 31 -9.17 -48.76 -61.98
C GLU A 31 -8.01 -48.63 -60.96
N LEU A 32 -8.07 -49.38 -59.86
CA LEU A 32 -6.99 -49.44 -58.87
C LEU A 32 -5.68 -50.03 -59.45
N ARG A 33 -5.80 -51.04 -60.34
CA ARG A 33 -4.67 -51.64 -61.05
C ARG A 33 -4.05 -50.68 -62.05
N ASP A 34 -4.87 -49.97 -62.82
CA ASP A 34 -4.43 -48.96 -63.77
C ASP A 34 -3.69 -47.83 -63.04
N PHE A 35 -4.23 -47.35 -61.90
CA PHE A 35 -3.53 -46.41 -61.03
C PHE A 35 -2.17 -46.94 -60.56
N CYS A 36 -2.11 -48.20 -60.11
CA CYS A 36 -0.86 -48.81 -59.66
C CYS A 36 0.19 -48.94 -60.78
N ASN A 37 -0.22 -49.33 -61.99
CA ASN A 37 0.69 -49.59 -63.10
C ASN A 37 1.15 -48.32 -63.80
N THR A 38 0.31 -47.28 -63.85
CA THR A 38 0.57 -46.07 -64.64
C THR A 38 1.02 -44.89 -63.81
N ARG A 39 0.61 -44.81 -62.53
CA ARG A 39 0.89 -43.66 -61.67
C ARG A 39 1.93 -43.93 -60.59
N LEU A 40 2.10 -45.19 -60.16
CA LEU A 40 3.00 -45.55 -59.07
C LEU A 40 4.34 -46.16 -59.55
N GLU A 41 4.62 -46.10 -60.85
CA GLU A 41 5.89 -46.58 -61.41
C GLU A 41 7.05 -45.70 -60.92
N GLY A 42 8.08 -46.32 -60.33
CA GLY A 42 9.24 -45.62 -59.75
C GLY A 42 8.95 -44.81 -58.48
N ILE A 43 7.73 -44.84 -57.94
CA ILE A 43 7.33 -44.11 -56.74
C ILE A 43 7.34 -45.04 -55.53
N ASP A 44 8.08 -44.67 -54.48
CA ASP A 44 8.10 -45.41 -53.21
C ASP A 44 6.95 -44.98 -52.28
N THR A 45 6.76 -43.67 -52.11
CA THR A 45 5.70 -43.08 -51.26
C THR A 45 4.79 -42.19 -52.09
N LEU A 46 3.47 -42.34 -51.93
CA LEU A 46 2.49 -41.55 -52.66
C LEU A 46 2.61 -40.07 -52.33
N THR A 47 2.62 -39.23 -53.36
CA THR A 47 2.52 -37.77 -53.23
C THR A 47 1.09 -37.34 -52.85
N PRO A 48 0.88 -36.12 -52.34
CA PRO A 48 -0.46 -35.64 -51.99
C PRO A 48 -1.49 -35.75 -53.12
N ALA A 49 -1.11 -35.39 -54.35
CA ALA A 49 -1.96 -35.56 -55.55
C ALA A 49 -2.37 -37.02 -55.78
N LEU A 50 -1.42 -37.96 -55.64
CA LEU A 50 -1.68 -39.39 -55.81
C LEU A 50 -2.54 -39.97 -54.68
N LEU A 51 -2.45 -39.42 -53.47
CA LEU A 51 -3.33 -39.81 -52.37
C LEU A 51 -4.79 -39.40 -52.62
N ILE A 52 -5.04 -38.23 -53.21
CA ILE A 52 -6.40 -37.85 -53.63
C ILE A 52 -6.91 -38.80 -54.71
N GLU A 53 -6.11 -39.05 -55.76
CA GLU A 53 -6.49 -39.92 -56.87
C GLU A 53 -6.88 -41.31 -56.34
N LEU A 54 -6.06 -41.87 -55.45
CA LEU A 54 -6.38 -43.12 -54.74
C LEU A 54 -7.68 -43.01 -53.92
N ALA A 55 -7.89 -41.95 -53.15
CA ALA A 55 -9.11 -41.75 -52.37
C ALA A 55 -10.37 -41.68 -53.27
N GLY A 56 -10.26 -41.08 -54.45
CA GLY A 56 -11.30 -41.05 -55.47
C GLY A 56 -11.67 -42.44 -55.97
N ILE A 57 -10.66 -43.26 -56.31
CA ILE A 57 -10.83 -44.65 -56.75
C ILE A 57 -11.51 -45.48 -55.65
N LEU A 58 -11.02 -45.37 -54.40
CA LEU A 58 -11.58 -46.11 -53.28
C LEU A 58 -13.06 -45.77 -53.03
N LEU A 59 -13.43 -44.49 -53.15
CA LEU A 59 -14.83 -44.05 -53.01
C LEU A 59 -15.75 -44.54 -54.14
N GLY A 60 -15.20 -44.93 -55.31
CA GLY A 60 -15.96 -45.40 -56.47
C GLY A 60 -16.58 -46.79 -56.31
N LYS A 61 -16.18 -47.57 -55.30
CA LYS A 61 -16.76 -48.89 -55.03
C LYS A 61 -18.11 -48.77 -54.33
N ASN A 62 -19.18 -49.34 -54.91
CA ASN A 62 -20.55 -49.22 -54.39
C ASN A 62 -20.97 -50.38 -53.45
N ASP A 63 -20.41 -51.59 -53.61
CA ASP A 63 -20.78 -52.81 -52.89
C ASP A 63 -19.84 -53.11 -51.70
N ARG A 64 -19.64 -52.11 -50.83
CA ARG A 64 -18.54 -52.06 -49.86
C ARG A 64 -18.66 -53.05 -48.69
N ASP A 65 -19.86 -53.49 -48.38
CA ASP A 65 -20.16 -54.38 -47.25
C ASP A 65 -20.21 -55.86 -47.64
N SER A 66 -19.99 -56.18 -48.93
CA SER A 66 -19.93 -57.58 -49.36
C SER A 66 -18.69 -58.30 -48.79
N ASP A 67 -18.76 -59.63 -48.69
CA ASP A 67 -17.64 -60.49 -48.29
C ASP A 67 -16.63 -60.74 -49.41
N SER A 68 -16.81 -60.09 -50.57
CA SER A 68 -15.90 -60.21 -51.71
C SER A 68 -14.48 -59.77 -51.35
N ILE A 69 -13.48 -60.41 -51.98
CA ILE A 69 -12.06 -60.07 -51.80
C ILE A 69 -11.79 -58.61 -52.18
N SER A 70 -12.46 -58.08 -53.21
CA SER A 70 -12.33 -56.67 -53.59
C SER A 70 -12.86 -55.73 -52.49
N SER A 71 -13.96 -56.07 -51.82
CA SER A 71 -14.47 -55.33 -50.67
C SER A 71 -13.53 -55.38 -49.47
N GLN A 72 -12.91 -56.53 -49.19
CA GLN A 72 -11.92 -56.66 -48.13
C GLN A 72 -10.69 -55.76 -48.37
N ILE A 73 -10.16 -55.77 -49.60
CA ILE A 73 -9.01 -54.94 -49.99
C ILE A 73 -9.34 -53.46 -49.91
N PHE A 74 -10.46 -53.02 -50.48
CA PHE A 74 -10.82 -51.62 -50.43
C PHE A 74 -11.09 -51.16 -48.99
N ARG A 75 -11.72 -52.01 -48.15
CA ARG A 75 -11.86 -51.74 -46.71
C ARG A 75 -10.50 -51.63 -46.02
N LYS A 76 -9.50 -52.41 -46.43
CA LYS A 76 -8.14 -52.34 -45.87
C LYS A 76 -7.39 -51.09 -46.32
N LEU A 77 -7.48 -50.72 -47.59
CA LEU A 77 -6.84 -49.51 -48.13
C LEU A 77 -7.49 -48.25 -47.56
N VAL A 78 -8.82 -48.20 -47.43
CA VAL A 78 -9.52 -47.03 -46.91
C VAL A 78 -9.26 -46.80 -45.41
N ARG A 79 -8.86 -47.84 -44.65
CA ARG A 79 -8.45 -47.70 -43.24
C ARG A 79 -7.21 -46.83 -43.07
N TYR A 80 -6.33 -46.75 -44.07
CA TYR A 80 -5.21 -45.80 -44.06
C TYR A 80 -5.68 -44.34 -44.20
N PHE A 81 -6.95 -44.09 -44.50
CA PHE A 81 -7.56 -42.77 -44.47
C PHE A 81 -8.59 -42.62 -43.34
N GLY A 82 -8.65 -43.58 -42.40
CA GLY A 82 -9.64 -43.59 -41.31
C GLY A 82 -10.96 -44.28 -41.61
N GLY A 83 -11.16 -44.84 -42.81
CA GLY A 83 -12.40 -45.51 -43.17
C GLY A 83 -13.21 -44.80 -44.27
N TYR A 84 -14.21 -45.50 -44.81
CA TYR A 84 -15.17 -44.92 -45.74
C TYR A 84 -15.91 -43.69 -45.17
N PRO A 85 -16.41 -43.71 -43.91
CA PRO A 85 -17.11 -42.56 -43.35
C PRO A 85 -16.29 -41.27 -43.41
N THR A 86 -14.98 -41.38 -43.21
CA THR A 86 -14.02 -40.27 -43.27
C THR A 86 -13.92 -39.65 -44.66
N LEU A 87 -13.68 -40.49 -45.68
CA LEU A 87 -13.56 -40.02 -47.06
C LEU A 87 -14.89 -39.48 -47.61
N GLU A 88 -16.01 -40.10 -47.23
CA GLU A 88 -17.35 -39.62 -47.60
C GLU A 88 -17.69 -38.29 -46.94
N CYS A 89 -17.32 -38.10 -45.68
CA CYS A 89 -17.46 -36.83 -44.97
C CYS A 89 -16.74 -35.70 -45.73
N LEU A 90 -15.49 -35.92 -46.14
CA LEU A 90 -14.73 -34.96 -46.93
C LEU A 90 -15.34 -34.71 -48.32
N LYS A 91 -15.72 -35.76 -49.04
CA LYS A 91 -16.29 -35.65 -50.40
C LYS A 91 -17.63 -34.91 -50.39
N LYS A 92 -18.53 -35.29 -49.49
CA LYS A 92 -19.86 -34.66 -49.35
C LYS A 92 -19.76 -33.15 -49.10
N GLU A 93 -18.73 -32.75 -48.39
CA GLU A 93 -18.53 -31.36 -47.96
C GLU A 93 -17.58 -30.59 -48.88
N GLY A 94 -17.19 -31.17 -50.02
CA GLY A 94 -16.31 -30.53 -50.99
C GLY A 94 -14.89 -30.26 -50.49
N GLN A 95 -14.46 -30.98 -49.45
CA GLN A 95 -13.15 -30.79 -48.80
C GLN A 95 -12.19 -31.96 -49.00
N LEU A 96 -12.44 -32.82 -49.98
CA LEU A 96 -11.49 -33.84 -50.42
C LEU A 96 -10.31 -33.14 -51.15
N SER A 97 -9.29 -32.78 -50.39
CA SER A 97 -8.14 -31.96 -50.81
C SER A 97 -6.82 -32.61 -50.40
N GLU A 98 -5.71 -32.12 -50.96
CA GLU A 98 -4.39 -32.76 -50.85
C GLU A 98 -3.93 -32.70 -49.40
N GLU A 99 -4.13 -31.54 -48.77
CA GLU A 99 -3.76 -31.27 -47.39
C GLU A 99 -4.57 -32.14 -46.42
N ASN A 100 -5.89 -32.19 -46.57
CA ASN A 100 -6.76 -32.96 -45.68
C ASN A 100 -6.46 -34.46 -45.76
N ILE A 101 -6.28 -34.99 -46.97
CA ILE A 101 -6.02 -36.42 -47.18
C ILE A 101 -4.62 -36.80 -46.69
N THR A 102 -3.62 -35.97 -46.95
CA THR A 102 -2.25 -36.20 -46.46
C THR A 102 -2.22 -36.19 -44.93
N PHE A 103 -2.90 -35.24 -44.31
CA PHE A 103 -2.95 -35.14 -42.85
C PHE A 103 -3.66 -36.35 -42.21
N LEU A 104 -4.80 -36.78 -42.76
CA LEU A 104 -5.54 -37.94 -42.26
C LEU A 104 -4.80 -39.25 -42.50
N GLU A 105 -4.02 -39.37 -43.57
CA GLU A 105 -3.21 -40.58 -43.82
C GLU A 105 -2.12 -40.75 -42.74
N LYS A 106 -1.45 -39.65 -42.40
CA LYS A 106 -0.46 -39.63 -41.30
C LYS A 106 -1.11 -39.96 -39.94
N ASN A 107 -2.38 -39.59 -39.75
CA ASN A 107 -3.12 -39.72 -38.49
C ASN A 107 -4.28 -40.73 -38.56
N HIS A 108 -4.15 -41.76 -39.41
CA HIS A 108 -5.25 -42.65 -39.79
C HIS A 108 -5.96 -43.36 -38.63
N LYS A 109 -5.30 -43.56 -37.49
CA LYS A 109 -5.90 -44.17 -36.29
C LYS A 109 -6.97 -43.30 -35.62
N GLN A 110 -6.95 -41.99 -35.84
CA GLN A 110 -7.90 -41.02 -35.28
C GLN A 110 -8.69 -40.29 -36.38
N ALA A 111 -8.50 -40.69 -37.64
CA ALA A 111 -8.95 -39.93 -38.81
C ALA A 111 -10.48 -39.83 -38.92
N ASP A 112 -11.21 -40.86 -38.49
CA ASP A 112 -12.68 -40.87 -38.38
C ASP A 112 -13.22 -39.81 -37.42
N LEU A 113 -12.50 -39.55 -36.33
CA LEU A 113 -12.83 -38.51 -35.35
C LEU A 113 -12.33 -37.12 -35.78
N LEU A 114 -11.21 -37.04 -36.50
CA LEU A 114 -10.62 -35.78 -36.96
C LEU A 114 -11.33 -35.18 -38.18
N ALA A 115 -11.81 -36.00 -39.12
CA ALA A 115 -12.40 -35.49 -40.36
C ALA A 115 -13.62 -34.58 -40.14
N PRO A 116 -14.59 -34.90 -39.25
CA PRO A 116 -15.68 -33.98 -38.94
C PRO A 116 -15.18 -32.62 -38.43
N LEU A 117 -14.13 -32.59 -37.61
CA LEU A 117 -13.52 -31.36 -37.09
C LEU A 117 -12.82 -30.58 -38.21
N ILE A 118 -12.02 -31.24 -39.04
CA ILE A 118 -11.34 -30.63 -40.20
C ILE A 118 -12.35 -29.99 -41.14
N VAL A 119 -13.43 -30.71 -41.47
CA VAL A 119 -14.52 -30.20 -42.30
C VAL A 119 -15.14 -28.97 -41.67
N SER A 120 -15.50 -29.06 -40.38
CA SER A 120 -16.16 -27.99 -39.64
C SER A 120 -15.32 -26.71 -39.61
N ILE A 121 -14.04 -26.83 -39.25
CA ILE A 121 -13.04 -25.75 -39.28
C ILE A 121 -12.93 -25.18 -40.69
N GLY A 122 -12.86 -26.06 -41.68
CA GLY A 122 -12.62 -25.69 -43.06
C GLY A 122 -13.76 -25.01 -43.80
N LYS A 123 -14.99 -25.06 -43.26
CA LYS A 123 -16.12 -24.26 -43.73
C LYS A 123 -16.05 -22.80 -43.28
N LYS A 124 -15.26 -22.52 -42.25
CA LYS A 124 -15.17 -21.20 -41.60
C LYS A 124 -13.87 -20.47 -41.91
N LEU A 125 -12.78 -21.20 -42.10
CA LEU A 125 -11.46 -20.61 -42.29
C LEU A 125 -10.98 -20.64 -43.74
N ALA A 126 -10.23 -19.61 -44.10
CA ALA A 126 -9.45 -19.57 -45.33
C ALA A 126 -8.40 -20.70 -45.37
N PRO A 127 -8.01 -21.19 -46.56
CA PRO A 127 -7.04 -22.28 -46.71
C PRO A 127 -5.70 -22.06 -46.00
N VAL A 128 -5.21 -20.81 -45.93
CA VAL A 128 -3.95 -20.47 -45.26
C VAL A 128 -3.95 -20.83 -43.77
N TYR A 129 -5.09 -20.75 -43.08
CA TYR A 129 -5.19 -21.09 -41.66
C TYR A 129 -5.23 -22.61 -41.44
N LYS A 130 -5.73 -23.39 -42.40
CA LYS A 130 -5.68 -24.86 -42.33
C LYS A 130 -4.24 -25.37 -42.33
N GLN A 131 -3.38 -24.78 -43.16
CA GLN A 131 -1.97 -25.16 -43.21
C GLN A 131 -1.27 -24.87 -41.87
N ARG A 132 -1.55 -23.70 -41.27
CA ARG A 132 -1.04 -23.32 -39.94
C ARG A 132 -1.49 -24.28 -38.83
N MET A 133 -2.75 -24.70 -38.90
CA MET A 133 -3.34 -25.68 -37.98
C MET A 133 -2.70 -27.07 -38.11
N PHE A 134 -2.52 -27.57 -39.33
CA PHE A 134 -1.86 -28.86 -39.55
C PHE A 134 -0.40 -28.85 -39.09
N TYR A 135 0.33 -27.76 -39.36
CA TYR A 135 1.69 -27.63 -38.86
C TYR A 135 1.73 -27.62 -37.32
N ALA A 136 0.83 -26.88 -36.67
CA ALA A 136 0.70 -26.91 -35.21
C ALA A 136 0.45 -28.33 -34.67
N ALA A 137 -0.35 -29.12 -35.39
CA ALA A 137 -0.63 -30.51 -35.02
C ALA A 137 0.57 -31.45 -35.18
N GLU A 138 1.40 -31.20 -36.17
CA GLU A 138 2.63 -31.98 -36.38
C GLU A 138 3.71 -31.65 -35.35
N MET A 139 3.63 -30.50 -34.67
CA MET A 139 4.55 -30.09 -33.60
C MET A 139 4.22 -30.70 -32.23
N LEU A 140 3.06 -31.38 -32.08
CA LEU A 140 2.68 -32.01 -30.82
C LEU A 140 3.66 -33.11 -30.41
N SER A 141 4.07 -33.10 -29.14
CA SER A 141 4.89 -34.15 -28.56
C SER A 141 4.05 -35.39 -28.22
N GLU A 142 2.84 -35.19 -27.68
CA GLU A 142 1.89 -36.25 -27.34
C GLU A 142 0.80 -36.39 -28.41
N LYS A 143 0.89 -37.44 -29.23
CA LYS A 143 -0.05 -37.68 -30.35
C LYS A 143 -1.48 -38.01 -29.88
N GLU A 144 -1.63 -38.42 -28.63
CA GLU A 144 -2.93 -38.70 -28.00
C GLU A 144 -3.76 -37.42 -27.80
N LYS A 145 -3.10 -36.26 -27.67
CA LYS A 145 -3.76 -34.95 -27.50
C LYS A 145 -4.27 -34.34 -28.81
N LEU A 146 -4.00 -34.99 -29.94
CA LEU A 146 -4.33 -34.47 -31.26
C LEU A 146 -5.82 -34.14 -31.42
N LEU A 147 -6.71 -35.04 -30.99
CA LEU A 147 -8.15 -34.81 -31.05
C LEU A 147 -8.60 -33.63 -30.18
N GLU A 148 -8.03 -33.51 -28.98
CA GLU A 148 -8.32 -32.40 -28.07
C GLU A 148 -7.91 -31.07 -28.70
N MET A 149 -6.72 -31.01 -29.30
CA MET A 149 -6.23 -29.83 -29.99
C MET A 149 -7.12 -29.42 -31.17
N PHE A 150 -7.58 -30.37 -31.99
CA PHE A 150 -8.55 -30.09 -33.05
C PHE A 150 -9.91 -29.62 -32.52
N THR A 151 -10.28 -30.02 -31.31
CA THR A 151 -11.47 -29.49 -30.64
C THR A 151 -11.29 -28.02 -30.27
N TYR A 152 -10.10 -27.61 -29.82
CA TYR A 152 -9.79 -26.18 -29.60
C TYR A 152 -9.75 -25.39 -30.91
N PHE A 153 -9.12 -25.92 -31.96
CA PHE A 153 -9.12 -25.26 -33.27
C PHE A 153 -10.52 -25.09 -33.85
N ALA A 154 -11.39 -26.09 -33.68
CA ALA A 154 -12.80 -25.96 -33.99
C ALA A 154 -13.41 -24.79 -33.21
N LYS A 155 -13.26 -24.73 -31.88
CA LYS A 155 -13.78 -23.60 -31.09
C LYS A 155 -13.26 -22.24 -31.59
N PHE A 156 -11.98 -22.13 -31.91
CA PHE A 156 -11.38 -20.88 -32.41
C PHE A 156 -11.93 -20.48 -33.78
N ALA A 157 -12.14 -21.44 -34.68
CA ALA A 157 -12.68 -21.21 -36.03
C ALA A 157 -14.10 -20.62 -36.02
N PHE A 158 -14.88 -20.83 -34.96
CA PHE A 158 -16.22 -20.28 -34.79
C PHE A 158 -16.26 -19.02 -33.91
N ASN A 159 -15.11 -18.53 -33.46
CA ASN A 159 -15.03 -17.28 -32.70
C ASN A 159 -14.98 -16.06 -33.64
N GLU A 160 -15.47 -14.91 -33.20
CA GLU A 160 -15.40 -13.65 -33.95
C GLU A 160 -13.95 -13.25 -34.29
N ASN A 161 -12.99 -13.61 -33.43
CA ASN A 161 -11.56 -13.32 -33.60
C ASN A 161 -10.76 -14.51 -34.16
N ALA A 162 -11.38 -15.38 -34.97
CA ALA A 162 -10.75 -16.57 -35.50
C ALA A 162 -9.39 -16.29 -36.16
N ASP A 163 -9.31 -15.25 -37.00
CA ASP A 163 -8.08 -14.88 -37.70
C ASP A 163 -6.91 -14.61 -36.73
N LEU A 164 -7.18 -13.91 -35.62
CA LEU A 164 -6.18 -13.60 -34.59
C LEU A 164 -5.69 -14.87 -33.86
N TYR A 165 -6.58 -15.82 -33.57
CA TYR A 165 -6.16 -17.10 -32.98
C TYR A 165 -5.17 -17.83 -33.87
N PHE A 166 -5.49 -17.95 -35.17
CA PHE A 166 -4.62 -18.67 -36.11
C PHE A 166 -3.38 -17.87 -36.53
N GLU A 167 -3.39 -16.55 -36.39
CA GLU A 167 -2.18 -15.73 -36.44
C GLU A 167 -1.26 -15.97 -35.25
N ILE A 168 -1.78 -16.04 -34.03
CA ILE A 168 -0.98 -16.35 -32.84
C ILE A 168 -0.41 -17.77 -32.95
N ILE A 169 -1.23 -18.76 -33.36
CA ILE A 169 -0.73 -20.14 -33.58
C ILE A 169 0.40 -20.14 -34.62
N HIS A 170 0.24 -19.41 -35.72
CA HIS A 170 1.30 -19.30 -36.72
C HIS A 170 2.57 -18.66 -36.16
N PHE A 171 2.43 -17.58 -35.41
CA PHE A 171 3.54 -16.92 -34.74
C PHE A 171 4.29 -17.90 -33.82
N LEU A 172 3.57 -18.64 -32.98
CA LEU A 172 4.16 -19.64 -32.09
C LEU A 172 4.87 -20.76 -32.87
N ASN A 173 4.29 -21.18 -33.99
CA ASN A 173 4.87 -22.19 -34.88
C ASN A 173 6.19 -21.73 -35.51
N VAL A 174 6.25 -20.49 -36.02
CA VAL A 174 7.45 -19.92 -36.66
C VAL A 174 8.61 -19.84 -35.67
N HIS A 175 8.32 -19.57 -34.40
CA HIS A 175 9.32 -19.49 -33.34
C HIS A 175 9.59 -20.82 -32.63
N GLY A 176 8.94 -21.92 -33.03
CA GLY A 176 9.16 -23.25 -32.45
C GLY A 176 8.74 -23.38 -30.97
N ILE A 177 7.78 -22.56 -30.54
CA ILE A 177 7.32 -22.44 -29.13
C ILE A 177 5.87 -22.91 -28.94
N ASN A 178 5.26 -23.45 -29.98
CA ASN A 178 3.94 -24.06 -29.89
C ASN A 178 4.03 -25.46 -29.26
N THR A 179 3.80 -25.55 -27.94
CA THR A 179 3.78 -26.81 -27.18
C THR A 179 2.36 -27.30 -26.92
N ASP A 180 2.22 -28.57 -26.55
CA ASP A 180 0.94 -29.28 -26.35
C ASP A 180 -0.06 -28.56 -25.42
N ASP A 181 0.44 -27.75 -24.49
CA ASP A 181 -0.33 -27.05 -23.47
C ASP A 181 -0.61 -25.56 -23.80
N VAL A 182 0.01 -25.00 -24.84
CA VAL A 182 -0.16 -23.58 -25.21
C VAL A 182 -1.48 -23.31 -25.93
N VAL A 183 -1.87 -24.18 -26.87
CA VAL A 183 -3.14 -24.04 -27.61
C VAL A 183 -4.35 -24.02 -26.65
N PRO A 184 -4.45 -24.90 -25.63
CA PRO A 184 -5.49 -24.81 -24.61
C PRO A 184 -5.54 -23.45 -23.88
N LEU A 185 -4.39 -22.81 -23.61
CA LEU A 185 -4.35 -21.52 -22.90
C LEU A 185 -4.99 -20.40 -23.71
N LEU A 186 -4.84 -20.41 -25.04
CA LEU A 186 -5.44 -19.41 -25.93
C LEU A 186 -6.97 -19.33 -25.76
N ASN A 187 -7.62 -20.46 -25.46
CA ASN A 187 -9.07 -20.51 -25.28
C ASN A 187 -9.58 -19.60 -24.14
N ASN A 188 -8.72 -19.25 -23.18
CA ASN A 188 -9.07 -18.40 -22.05
C ASN A 188 -8.64 -16.94 -22.22
N VAL A 189 -7.98 -16.61 -23.35
CA VAL A 189 -7.49 -15.26 -23.64
C VAL A 189 -8.63 -14.38 -24.15
N LYS A 190 -8.91 -13.29 -23.44
CA LYS A 190 -9.93 -12.31 -23.85
C LYS A 190 -9.40 -11.24 -24.81
N GLN A 191 -8.13 -10.84 -24.68
CA GLN A 191 -7.53 -9.72 -25.42
C GLN A 191 -6.43 -10.19 -26.38
N LEU A 192 -6.81 -11.00 -27.38
CA LEU A 192 -5.87 -11.66 -28.30
C LEU A 192 -4.90 -10.71 -29.01
N ALA A 193 -5.38 -9.57 -29.51
CA ALA A 193 -4.54 -8.58 -30.18
C ALA A 193 -3.42 -8.06 -29.26
N ASN A 194 -3.75 -7.76 -28.00
CA ASN A 194 -2.79 -7.26 -27.02
C ASN A 194 -1.80 -8.35 -26.58
N ILE A 195 -2.24 -9.61 -26.54
CA ILE A 195 -1.37 -10.77 -26.29
C ILE A 195 -0.39 -10.95 -27.45
N LYS A 196 -0.87 -10.96 -28.69
CA LYS A 196 -0.02 -11.07 -29.88
C LYS A 196 1.07 -9.99 -29.87
N HIS A 197 0.66 -8.74 -29.63
CA HIS A 197 1.61 -7.63 -29.55
C HIS A 197 2.62 -7.77 -28.42
N THR A 198 2.18 -8.20 -27.23
CA THR A 198 3.09 -8.48 -26.10
C THR A 198 4.11 -9.55 -26.44
N LEU A 199 3.69 -10.64 -27.10
CA LEU A 199 4.58 -11.71 -27.52
C LEU A 199 5.62 -11.22 -28.54
N GLU A 200 5.19 -10.47 -29.55
CA GLU A 200 6.07 -9.87 -30.56
C GLU A 200 7.15 -9.01 -29.91
N MET A 201 6.78 -8.13 -28.97
CA MET A 201 7.74 -7.29 -28.26
C MET A 201 8.72 -8.07 -27.38
N VAL A 202 8.22 -9.06 -26.64
CA VAL A 202 9.09 -9.84 -25.75
C VAL A 202 10.08 -10.65 -26.59
N LEU A 203 9.64 -11.21 -27.72
CA LEU A 203 10.53 -11.91 -28.64
C LEU A 203 11.54 -10.96 -29.30
N ASP A 204 11.13 -9.78 -29.75
CA ASP A 204 12.04 -8.78 -30.34
C ASP A 204 13.13 -8.34 -29.35
N ARG A 205 12.76 -8.11 -28.08
CA ARG A 205 13.68 -7.61 -27.06
C ARG A 205 14.50 -8.68 -26.35
N PHE A 206 13.98 -9.89 -26.23
CA PHE A 206 14.54 -10.96 -25.40
C PHE A 206 14.66 -12.30 -26.15
N ASN A 207 14.80 -12.27 -27.49
CA ASN A 207 14.77 -13.45 -28.37
C ASN A 207 15.53 -14.67 -27.83
N SER A 208 16.77 -14.48 -27.33
CA SER A 208 17.62 -15.57 -26.82
C SER A 208 17.13 -16.22 -25.51
N GLN A 209 16.12 -15.66 -24.86
CA GLN A 209 15.70 -15.98 -23.49
C GLN A 209 14.21 -16.31 -23.41
N PHE A 210 13.47 -16.17 -24.52
CA PHE A 210 12.07 -16.54 -24.58
C PHE A 210 11.93 -18.05 -24.31
N ASN A 211 11.18 -18.39 -23.26
CA ASN A 211 10.98 -19.76 -22.83
C ASN A 211 9.50 -20.03 -22.53
N HIS A 212 9.21 -21.31 -22.29
CA HIS A 212 7.86 -21.77 -22.04
C HIS A 212 7.17 -21.07 -20.85
N ASN A 213 7.90 -20.78 -19.76
CA ASN A 213 7.31 -20.10 -18.59
C ASN A 213 6.88 -18.68 -18.92
N ILE A 214 7.69 -17.94 -19.69
CA ILE A 214 7.38 -16.60 -20.16
C ILE A 214 6.13 -16.61 -21.03
N LEU A 215 6.06 -17.56 -21.97
CA LEU A 215 4.91 -17.75 -22.83
C LEU A 215 3.62 -17.99 -22.01
N VAL A 216 3.65 -18.93 -21.08
CA VAL A 216 2.50 -19.26 -20.23
C VAL A 216 2.07 -18.06 -19.40
N ALA A 217 3.01 -17.29 -18.85
CA ALA A 217 2.71 -16.09 -18.09
C ALA A 217 2.01 -15.01 -18.94
N ILE A 218 2.53 -14.74 -20.14
CA ILE A 218 1.93 -13.79 -21.08
C ILE A 218 0.51 -14.24 -21.46
N MET A 219 0.31 -15.53 -21.76
CA MET A 219 -1.01 -16.06 -22.12
C MET A 219 -2.05 -15.97 -20.99
N LYS A 220 -1.62 -15.87 -19.73
CA LYS A 220 -2.51 -15.74 -18.57
C LYS A 220 -2.89 -14.28 -18.24
N LEU A 221 -2.32 -13.30 -18.94
CA LEU A 221 -2.61 -11.88 -18.73
C LEU A 221 -4.09 -11.56 -18.93
N GLN A 222 -4.75 -11.04 -17.89
CA GLN A 222 -6.12 -10.54 -17.99
C GLN A 222 -6.16 -9.16 -18.65
N ASN A 223 -5.19 -8.30 -18.35
CA ASN A 223 -5.09 -6.93 -18.87
C ASN A 223 -3.70 -6.62 -19.45
N PRO A 224 -3.34 -7.17 -20.63
CA PRO A 224 -2.01 -6.98 -21.23
C PRO A 224 -1.68 -5.51 -21.56
N GLY A 225 -2.69 -4.64 -21.68
CA GLY A 225 -2.49 -3.21 -21.93
C GLY A 225 -1.66 -2.49 -20.85
N TYR A 226 -1.68 -2.94 -19.59
CA TYR A 226 -0.83 -2.37 -18.52
C TYR A 226 0.58 -2.97 -18.48
N PHE A 227 0.77 -4.14 -19.11
CA PHE A 227 2.06 -4.81 -19.17
C PHE A 227 3.01 -4.10 -20.14
N TYR A 228 2.48 -3.66 -21.28
CA TYR A 228 3.25 -3.01 -22.35
C TYR A 228 4.09 -1.81 -21.88
N PRO A 229 3.52 -0.78 -21.23
CA PRO A 229 4.28 0.42 -20.86
C PRO A 229 5.39 0.13 -19.86
N ILE A 230 5.18 -0.87 -19.00
CA ILE A 230 6.19 -1.28 -18.02
C ILE A 230 7.31 -2.03 -18.70
N LEU A 231 6.97 -2.99 -19.58
CA LEU A 231 7.97 -3.72 -20.36
C LEU A 231 8.92 -2.73 -21.05
N GLU A 232 8.40 -1.71 -21.74
CA GLU A 232 9.18 -0.63 -22.40
C GLU A 232 10.15 0.13 -21.49
N LEU A 233 9.82 0.24 -20.20
CA LEU A 233 10.64 0.95 -19.23
C LEU A 233 11.69 0.05 -18.56
N LEU A 234 11.54 -1.27 -18.66
CA LEU A 234 12.48 -2.22 -18.07
C LEU A 234 13.79 -2.31 -18.87
N PRO A 235 14.92 -2.61 -18.20
CA PRO A 235 16.17 -2.97 -18.86
C PRO A 235 15.98 -4.20 -19.75
N ASN A 236 16.73 -4.26 -20.85
CA ASN A 236 16.81 -5.43 -21.73
C ASN A 236 17.66 -6.54 -21.09
N THR A 237 17.32 -6.97 -19.88
CA THR A 237 17.99 -8.07 -19.18
C THR A 237 17.00 -9.19 -18.84
N PRO A 238 17.44 -10.46 -18.88
CA PRO A 238 16.59 -11.61 -18.52
C PRO A 238 15.99 -11.49 -17.12
N GLU A 239 16.76 -10.97 -16.18
CA GLU A 239 16.35 -10.80 -14.78
C GLU A 239 15.19 -9.82 -14.66
N SER A 240 15.17 -8.77 -15.47
CA SER A 240 14.10 -7.77 -15.45
C SER A 240 12.77 -8.35 -15.93
N LEU A 241 12.81 -9.18 -16.98
CA LEU A 241 11.64 -9.88 -17.49
C LEU A 241 11.13 -10.95 -16.51
N ASN A 242 12.03 -11.72 -15.91
CA ASN A 242 11.67 -12.71 -14.89
C ASN A 242 10.99 -12.04 -13.70
N HIS A 243 11.55 -10.94 -13.19
CA HIS A 243 10.92 -10.18 -12.10
C HIS A 243 9.55 -9.62 -12.46
N LEU A 244 9.34 -9.16 -13.69
CA LEU A 244 8.02 -8.70 -14.13
C LEU A 244 6.98 -9.83 -14.15
N ILE A 245 7.41 -11.04 -14.52
CA ILE A 245 6.54 -12.23 -14.64
C ILE A 245 6.25 -12.86 -13.27
N GLU A 246 7.20 -12.82 -12.34
CA GLU A 246 7.07 -13.40 -11.00
C GLU A 246 6.12 -12.62 -10.08
N VAL A 247 5.86 -11.34 -10.35
CA VAL A 247 5.02 -10.52 -9.48
C VAL A 247 3.53 -10.76 -9.77
N ASP A 248 2.92 -11.54 -8.88
CA ASP A 248 1.49 -11.87 -8.93
C ASP A 248 0.60 -10.61 -8.84
N GLY A 249 -0.42 -10.53 -9.68
CA GLY A 249 -1.37 -9.41 -9.70
C GLY A 249 -0.83 -8.05 -10.17
N ILE A 250 0.46 -7.94 -10.53
CA ILE A 250 1.01 -6.72 -11.12
C ILE A 250 0.24 -6.35 -12.39
N LEU A 251 -0.10 -7.39 -13.14
CA LEU A 251 -0.76 -7.39 -14.45
C LEU A 251 -2.14 -6.71 -14.43
N ASP A 252 -2.71 -6.45 -13.25
CA ASP A 252 -4.01 -5.81 -13.04
C ASP A 252 -3.95 -4.48 -12.24
N LYS A 253 -2.77 -4.01 -11.77
CA LYS A 253 -2.65 -2.89 -10.80
C LYS A 253 -1.50 -1.90 -11.05
N CYS A 254 -1.03 -1.81 -12.29
CA CYS A 254 0.31 -1.27 -12.62
C CYS A 254 0.50 0.26 -12.72
N VAL A 255 -0.51 1.11 -12.51
CA VAL A 255 -0.38 2.57 -12.74
C VAL A 255 0.72 3.21 -11.87
N GLY A 256 0.90 2.74 -10.64
CA GLY A 256 1.94 3.24 -9.73
C GLY A 256 3.35 2.88 -10.20
N ALA A 257 3.56 1.62 -10.59
CA ALA A 257 4.87 1.10 -11.00
C ALA A 257 5.38 1.79 -12.27
N GLU A 258 4.51 1.97 -13.27
CA GLU A 258 4.87 2.66 -14.52
C GLU A 258 5.42 4.07 -14.25
N GLN A 259 4.73 4.86 -13.44
CA GLN A 259 5.17 6.23 -13.16
C GLN A 259 6.46 6.27 -12.33
N ILE A 260 6.65 5.34 -11.39
CA ILE A 260 7.90 5.22 -10.64
C ILE A 260 9.06 4.86 -11.58
N LEU A 261 8.86 3.92 -12.51
CA LEU A 261 9.86 3.56 -13.52
C LEU A 261 10.20 4.74 -14.44
N LYS A 262 9.20 5.52 -14.87
CA LYS A 262 9.42 6.77 -15.63
C LYS A 262 10.27 7.76 -14.84
N ASN A 263 10.00 7.93 -13.54
CA ASN A 263 10.79 8.80 -12.67
C ASN A 263 12.26 8.34 -12.61
N PHE A 264 12.51 7.04 -12.40
CA PHE A 264 13.86 6.46 -12.40
C PHE A 264 14.60 6.69 -13.72
N LYS A 265 13.95 6.41 -14.86
CA LYS A 265 14.51 6.60 -16.20
C LYS A 265 14.83 8.07 -16.46
N SER A 266 13.92 8.99 -16.12
CA SER A 266 14.11 10.43 -16.31
C SER A 266 15.25 11.00 -15.47
N ALA A 267 15.45 10.45 -14.27
CA ALA A 267 16.47 10.90 -13.33
C ALA A 267 17.82 10.19 -13.49
N GLY A 268 17.91 9.21 -14.40
CA GLY A 268 19.12 8.41 -14.62
C GLY A 268 19.52 7.55 -13.41
N TRP A 269 18.56 7.12 -12.60
CA TRP A 269 18.82 6.33 -11.39
C TRP A 269 19.01 4.84 -11.72
N GLU A 270 19.86 4.16 -10.92
CA GLU A 270 20.06 2.72 -11.05
C GLU A 270 18.78 1.97 -10.63
N LEU A 271 18.21 1.21 -11.57
CA LEU A 271 16.92 0.55 -11.37
C LEU A 271 17.04 -0.83 -10.72
N ALA A 272 18.09 -1.60 -11.05
CA ALA A 272 18.21 -3.01 -10.69
C ALA A 272 18.02 -3.30 -9.18
N PRO A 273 18.60 -2.53 -8.24
CA PRO A 273 18.43 -2.80 -6.80
C PRO A 273 17.00 -2.64 -6.28
N TYR A 274 16.17 -1.86 -6.98
CA TYR A 274 14.84 -1.47 -6.52
C TYR A 274 13.71 -2.13 -7.32
N LEU A 275 14.04 -2.83 -8.40
CA LEU A 275 13.07 -3.32 -9.37
C LEU A 275 11.97 -4.17 -8.72
N ASN A 276 12.33 -5.17 -7.91
CA ASN A 276 11.33 -6.00 -7.22
C ASN A 276 10.42 -5.19 -6.30
N ARG A 277 10.96 -4.16 -5.64
CA ARG A 277 10.17 -3.32 -4.75
C ARG A 277 9.25 -2.38 -5.52
N ILE A 278 9.66 -1.90 -6.70
CA ILE A 278 8.85 -1.06 -7.61
C ILE A 278 7.74 -1.89 -8.27
N LEU A 279 8.05 -3.13 -8.62
CA LEU A 279 7.10 -4.03 -9.25
C LEU A 279 6.07 -4.53 -8.22
N SER A 280 6.46 -4.85 -6.99
CA SER A 280 5.54 -5.32 -5.95
C SER A 280 4.73 -4.22 -5.24
N VAL A 281 4.67 -3.00 -5.79
CA VAL A 281 4.00 -1.87 -5.13
C VAL A 281 2.48 -2.04 -5.17
N ASP A 282 1.87 -2.18 -3.99
CA ASP A 282 0.41 -2.26 -3.82
C ASP A 282 -0.22 -0.88 -3.55
N ARG A 283 -1.29 -0.79 -2.73
CA ARG A 283 -2.03 0.44 -2.38
C ARG A 283 -1.14 1.64 -1.99
N ASN A 284 0.09 1.41 -1.52
CA ASN A 284 1.07 2.45 -1.19
C ASN A 284 1.79 3.08 -2.41
N GLY A 285 1.45 2.66 -3.63
CA GLY A 285 2.07 3.17 -4.85
C GLY A 285 1.86 4.64 -5.13
N GLU A 286 0.79 5.24 -4.63
CA GLU A 286 0.58 6.68 -4.77
C GLU A 286 1.60 7.48 -3.94
N ASN A 287 1.87 7.06 -2.70
CA ASN A 287 2.86 7.73 -1.86
C ASN A 287 4.27 7.57 -2.42
N LEU A 288 4.63 6.37 -2.89
CA LEU A 288 5.93 6.10 -3.52
C LEU A 288 6.08 6.86 -4.86
N ARG A 289 5.02 6.95 -5.65
CA ARG A 289 4.97 7.78 -6.86
C ARG A 289 5.25 9.24 -6.54
N GLN A 290 4.53 9.83 -5.59
CA GLN A 290 4.75 11.21 -5.16
C GLN A 290 6.16 11.43 -4.58
N ALA A 291 6.66 10.47 -3.79
CA ALA A 291 7.99 10.55 -3.20
C ALA A 291 9.08 10.54 -4.27
N THR A 292 9.05 9.60 -5.21
CA THR A 292 10.03 9.52 -6.31
C THR A 292 9.92 10.69 -7.27
N ASP A 293 8.71 11.18 -7.54
CA ASP A 293 8.46 12.35 -8.39
C ASP A 293 9.00 13.64 -7.79
N ARG A 294 8.91 13.80 -6.47
CA ARG A 294 9.58 14.93 -5.79
C ARG A 294 11.08 14.74 -5.71
N LEU A 295 11.55 13.52 -5.47
CA LEU A 295 12.96 13.23 -5.28
C LEU A 295 13.78 13.50 -6.54
N LYS A 296 13.23 13.24 -7.74
CA LYS A 296 13.91 13.49 -9.03
C LYS A 296 14.16 14.97 -9.32
N GLU A 297 13.33 15.86 -8.78
CA GLU A 297 13.45 17.31 -8.96
C GLU A 297 14.44 17.94 -7.97
N LEU A 298 14.90 17.19 -6.96
CA LEU A 298 15.82 17.70 -5.96
C LEU A 298 17.28 17.52 -6.42
N PRO A 299 18.12 18.57 -6.34
CA PRO A 299 19.54 18.49 -6.69
C PRO A 299 20.32 17.78 -5.59
N ILE A 300 20.27 16.45 -5.57
CA ILE A 300 20.87 15.59 -4.54
C ILE A 300 22.26 15.12 -4.97
N LYS A 301 23.21 15.12 -4.04
CA LYS A 301 24.53 14.51 -4.27
C LYS A 301 24.39 13.01 -4.54
N SER A 302 24.99 12.54 -5.63
CA SER A 302 24.91 11.13 -6.07
C SER A 302 25.28 10.12 -4.97
N GLU A 303 26.24 10.45 -4.11
CA GLU A 303 26.67 9.61 -2.97
C GLU A 303 25.60 9.36 -1.89
N LEU A 304 24.58 10.22 -1.82
CA LEU A 304 23.48 10.13 -0.85
C LEU A 304 22.27 9.40 -1.42
N LEU A 305 22.09 9.44 -2.73
CA LEU A 305 20.89 8.95 -3.41
C LEU A 305 20.58 7.48 -3.10
N PRO A 306 21.52 6.50 -3.15
CA PRO A 306 21.21 5.11 -2.85
C PRO A 306 20.65 4.91 -1.43
N MET A 307 21.16 5.66 -0.45
CA MET A 307 20.69 5.60 0.93
C MET A 307 19.29 6.20 1.09
N ILE A 308 18.99 7.28 0.36
CA ILE A 308 17.67 7.92 0.35
C ILE A 308 16.64 7.00 -0.31
N LEU A 309 16.95 6.47 -1.50
CA LEU A 309 16.09 5.52 -2.20
C LEU A 309 15.84 4.28 -1.34
N GLU A 310 16.88 3.71 -0.74
CA GLU A 310 16.73 2.56 0.15
C GLU A 310 15.75 2.87 1.28
N SER A 311 15.90 4.01 1.96
CA SER A 311 15.01 4.42 3.05
C SER A 311 13.57 4.64 2.59
N VAL A 312 13.37 5.22 1.40
CA VAL A 312 12.06 5.44 0.78
C VAL A 312 11.34 4.12 0.51
N PHE A 313 12.05 3.11 -0.01
CA PHE A 313 11.47 1.80 -0.30
C PHE A 313 11.36 0.90 0.94
N THR A 314 12.20 1.06 1.97
CA THR A 314 12.08 0.32 3.24
C THR A 314 10.90 0.80 4.08
N TYR A 315 10.55 2.09 4.01
CA TYR A 315 9.49 2.70 4.83
C TYR A 315 8.43 3.39 3.97
N PRO A 316 7.61 2.64 3.22
CA PRO A 316 6.64 3.20 2.27
C PRO A 316 5.62 4.14 2.93
N ASP A 317 5.18 3.86 4.17
CA ASP A 317 4.24 4.73 4.89
C ASP A 317 4.82 6.10 5.26
N LYS A 318 6.16 6.24 5.22
CA LYS A 318 6.89 7.46 5.57
C LYS A 318 7.58 8.12 4.37
N CYS A 319 7.49 7.54 3.17
CA CYS A 319 8.31 7.96 2.03
C CYS A 319 8.15 9.45 1.67
N VAL A 320 6.92 9.98 1.70
CA VAL A 320 6.65 11.39 1.43
C VAL A 320 7.30 12.29 2.50
N ALA A 321 7.23 11.90 3.78
CA ALA A 321 7.87 12.65 4.86
C ALA A 321 9.40 12.58 4.78
N LEU A 322 9.97 11.42 4.39
CA LEU A 322 11.39 11.26 4.15
C LEU A 322 11.89 12.18 3.03
N VAL A 323 11.18 12.24 1.89
CA VAL A 323 11.58 13.12 0.78
C VAL A 323 11.43 14.60 1.14
N LYS A 324 10.39 15.00 1.90
CA LYS A 324 10.31 16.35 2.46
C LYS A 324 11.49 16.67 3.38
N ALA A 325 11.90 15.71 4.21
CA ALA A 325 13.07 15.87 5.07
C ALA A 325 14.35 16.05 4.25
N VAL A 326 14.52 15.30 3.16
CA VAL A 326 15.63 15.48 2.21
C VAL A 326 15.61 16.87 1.62
N ALA A 327 14.46 17.35 1.11
CA ALA A 327 14.35 18.68 0.52
C ALA A 327 14.82 19.77 1.51
N LEU A 328 14.29 19.75 2.73
CA LEU A 328 14.64 20.71 3.79
C LEU A 328 16.13 20.69 4.14
N LEU A 329 16.74 19.51 4.15
CA LEU A 329 18.15 19.33 4.52
C LEU A 329 19.09 19.61 3.34
N ASN A 330 18.65 19.41 2.10
CA ASN A 330 19.47 19.62 0.91
C ASN A 330 19.84 21.10 0.74
N ASP A 331 18.90 22.00 1.01
CA ASP A 331 19.11 23.45 1.02
C ASP A 331 20.24 23.89 1.97
N GLU A 332 20.57 23.05 2.96
CA GLU A 332 21.56 23.33 4.01
C GLU A 332 22.87 22.53 3.82
N ASN A 333 23.14 21.99 2.63
CA ASN A 333 24.35 21.22 2.27
C ASN A 333 24.67 20.09 3.27
N VAL A 334 23.66 19.27 3.58
CA VAL A 334 23.68 18.31 4.70
C VAL A 334 24.55 17.06 4.44
N ARG A 335 25.14 16.56 5.54
CA ARG A 335 25.97 15.35 5.60
C ARG A 335 25.14 14.07 5.78
N LYS A 336 25.71 12.95 5.35
CA LYS A 336 25.11 11.60 5.42
C LYS A 336 24.72 11.15 6.84
N ASP A 337 25.52 11.50 7.86
CA ASP A 337 25.26 11.14 9.26
C ASP A 337 23.98 11.79 9.79
N LEU A 338 23.72 13.03 9.41
CA LEU A 338 22.53 13.77 9.81
C LEU A 338 21.26 13.17 9.19
N LEU A 339 21.30 12.81 7.90
CA LEU A 339 20.18 12.14 7.22
C LEU A 339 19.80 10.83 7.91
N LYS A 340 20.79 10.01 8.30
CA LYS A 340 20.54 8.75 9.01
C LYS A 340 19.76 8.95 10.32
N ILE A 341 20.16 9.96 11.10
CA ILE A 341 19.50 10.27 12.38
C ILE A 341 18.06 10.75 12.14
N VAL A 342 17.87 11.60 11.13
CA VAL A 342 16.54 12.12 10.77
C VAL A 342 15.63 11.01 10.25
N PHE A 343 16.13 10.12 9.40
CA PHE A 343 15.33 9.02 8.84
C PHE A 343 14.94 7.97 9.87
N ALA A 344 15.75 7.80 10.93
CA ALA A 344 15.40 6.95 12.06
C ALA A 344 14.29 7.56 12.96
N SER A 345 13.93 8.82 12.76
CA SER A 345 12.91 9.51 13.56
C SER A 345 11.49 9.07 13.18
N LYS A 346 10.53 9.25 14.10
CA LYS A 346 9.11 8.92 13.83
C LYS A 346 8.50 9.88 12.79
N PHE A 347 8.83 11.17 12.87
CA PHE A 347 8.43 12.21 11.92
C PHE A 347 9.69 12.89 11.31
N PRO A 348 10.26 12.34 10.22
CA PRO A 348 11.53 12.80 9.67
C PRO A 348 11.47 14.23 9.12
N ASP A 349 10.34 14.64 8.53
CA ASP A 349 10.11 15.99 8.04
C ASP A 349 10.13 17.03 9.16
N ARG A 350 9.49 16.73 10.29
CA ARG A 350 9.51 17.59 11.48
C ARG A 350 10.91 17.69 12.09
N ALA A 351 11.62 16.56 12.19
CA ALA A 351 13.00 16.54 12.68
C ALA A 351 13.94 17.35 11.77
N ALA A 352 13.80 17.21 10.44
CA ALA A 352 14.54 18.01 9.47
C ALA A 352 14.25 19.51 9.63
N ALA A 353 12.97 19.91 9.67
CA ALA A 353 12.59 21.32 9.85
C ALA A 353 13.18 21.92 11.13
N ALA A 354 13.17 21.16 12.23
CA ALA A 354 13.77 21.56 13.49
C ALA A 354 15.29 21.75 13.39
N ILE A 355 16.00 20.84 12.73
CA ILE A 355 17.44 20.93 12.50
C ILE A 355 17.79 22.17 11.65
N VAL A 356 17.03 22.42 10.59
CA VAL A 356 17.21 23.60 9.72
C VAL A 356 17.04 24.88 10.55
N ALA A 357 15.96 24.97 11.34
CA ALA A 357 15.72 26.13 12.20
C ALA A 357 16.86 26.35 13.22
N LEU A 358 17.31 25.28 13.88
CA LEU A 358 18.43 25.35 14.81
C LEU A 358 19.74 25.76 14.12
N ARG A 359 19.99 25.29 12.89
CA ARG A 359 21.20 25.62 12.14
C ARG A 359 21.24 27.09 11.72
N LYS A 360 20.14 27.60 11.14
CA LYS A 360 20.02 28.99 10.68
C LYS A 360 20.35 29.99 11.80
N GLU A 361 19.93 29.66 13.01
CA GLU A 361 20.12 30.49 14.20
C GLU A 361 21.41 30.13 14.97
N ASN A 362 22.26 29.26 14.44
CA ASN A 362 23.51 28.79 15.07
C ASN A 362 23.28 28.20 16.50
N CYS A 363 22.20 27.43 16.67
CA CYS A 363 21.81 26.70 17.89
C CYS A 363 21.95 25.17 17.76
N LEU A 364 22.42 24.68 16.60
CA LEU A 364 22.55 23.24 16.35
C LEU A 364 23.85 22.70 16.98
N ASP A 365 23.70 21.85 17.99
CA ASP A 365 24.77 21.08 18.61
C ASP A 365 24.36 19.60 18.76
N LYS A 366 25.25 18.77 19.34
CA LYS A 366 24.99 17.34 19.52
C LYS A 366 23.76 17.08 20.40
N GLN A 367 23.54 17.89 21.43
CA GLN A 367 22.45 17.73 22.39
C GLN A 367 21.12 18.16 21.79
N THR A 368 21.06 19.35 21.17
CA THR A 368 19.83 19.86 20.53
C THR A 368 19.41 18.96 19.35
N ARG A 369 20.38 18.53 18.52
CA ARG A 369 20.15 17.58 17.42
C ARG A 369 19.55 16.27 17.91
N ASN A 370 20.19 15.62 18.89
CA ASN A 370 19.74 14.32 19.36
C ASN A 370 18.33 14.41 19.98
N LEU A 371 18.04 15.51 20.68
CA LEU A 371 16.75 15.70 21.32
C LEU A 371 15.62 15.89 20.29
N VAL A 372 15.78 16.77 19.30
CA VAL A 372 14.72 17.02 18.31
C VAL A 372 14.46 15.80 17.42
N CYS A 373 15.47 14.97 17.15
CA CYS A 373 15.27 13.71 16.43
C CYS A 373 14.60 12.64 17.31
N ALA A 374 14.99 12.52 18.59
CA ALA A 374 14.36 11.57 19.51
C ALA A 374 12.91 11.93 19.86
N GLN A 375 12.59 13.22 19.91
CA GLN A 375 11.25 13.76 20.23
C GLN A 375 10.61 14.38 18.97
N SER A 376 10.63 13.64 17.85
CA SER A 376 10.23 14.16 16.54
C SER A 376 8.81 14.72 16.47
N ASP A 377 7.91 14.25 17.35
CA ASP A 377 6.52 14.69 17.47
C ASP A 377 6.39 16.18 17.86
N TYR A 378 7.43 16.74 18.51
CA TYR A 378 7.49 18.12 19.00
C TYR A 378 8.78 18.83 18.55
N ALA A 379 9.45 18.32 17.51
CA ALA A 379 10.78 18.76 17.11
C ALA A 379 10.83 20.27 16.79
N VAL A 380 9.83 20.76 16.06
CA VAL A 380 9.76 22.16 15.58
C VAL A 380 9.58 23.11 16.77
N GLU A 381 8.69 22.74 17.69
CA GLU A 381 8.40 23.49 18.90
C GLU A 381 9.62 23.55 19.84
N LEU A 382 10.33 22.43 19.99
CA LEU A 382 11.60 22.36 20.72
C LEU A 382 12.68 23.23 20.07
N ALA A 383 12.83 23.17 18.74
CA ALA A 383 13.79 24.01 18.02
C ALA A 383 13.51 25.50 18.23
N HIS A 384 12.24 25.91 18.10
CA HIS A 384 11.82 27.29 18.35
C HIS A 384 12.16 27.72 19.79
N ALA A 385 11.95 26.85 20.78
CA ALA A 385 12.30 27.16 22.18
C ALA A 385 13.80 27.43 22.35
N PHE A 386 14.66 26.61 21.73
CA PHE A 386 16.11 26.76 21.85
C PHE A 386 16.66 27.95 21.07
N VAL A 387 16.06 28.26 19.92
CA VAL A 387 16.32 29.52 19.20
C VAL A 387 15.99 30.71 20.10
N LEU A 388 14.79 30.71 20.70
CA LEU A 388 14.36 31.79 21.58
C LEU A 388 15.28 31.92 22.80
N PHE A 389 15.71 30.82 23.41
CA PHE A 389 16.69 30.83 24.50
C PHE A 389 17.98 31.56 24.11
N LYS A 390 18.48 31.31 22.89
CA LYS A 390 19.66 32.03 22.40
C LYS A 390 19.37 33.52 22.21
N GLN A 391 18.26 33.87 21.58
CA GLN A 391 17.88 35.27 21.34
C GLN A 391 17.74 36.08 22.63
N VAL A 392 17.22 35.49 23.70
CA VAL A 392 17.12 36.13 25.02
C VAL A 392 18.37 35.97 25.88
N ASN A 393 19.46 35.42 25.34
CA ASN A 393 20.72 35.15 26.04
C ASN A 393 20.55 34.32 27.33
N TYR A 394 19.68 33.31 27.28
CA TYR A 394 19.45 32.36 28.36
C TYR A 394 20.64 31.39 28.49
N THR A 395 21.21 31.25 29.69
CA THR A 395 22.44 30.48 29.90
C THR A 395 22.26 29.24 30.77
N ALA A 396 21.13 29.12 31.48
CA ALA A 396 20.91 28.03 32.40
C ALA A 396 20.48 26.74 31.69
N ARG A 397 21.03 25.59 32.12
CA ARG A 397 20.66 24.28 31.55
C ARG A 397 19.25 23.81 31.98
N ALA A 398 18.76 24.30 33.10
CA ALA A 398 17.55 23.78 33.74
C ALA A 398 16.26 23.92 32.90
N GLY A 399 16.16 24.97 32.06
CA GLY A 399 15.04 25.14 31.13
C GLY A 399 15.10 24.16 29.98
N PHE A 400 16.31 23.89 29.46
CA PHE A 400 16.55 22.86 28.45
C PHE A 400 16.13 21.48 28.97
N ASP A 401 16.62 21.09 30.15
CA ASP A 401 16.32 19.78 30.73
C ASP A 401 14.81 19.63 31.01
N ALA A 402 14.13 20.72 31.40
CA ALA A 402 12.69 20.70 31.65
C ALA A 402 11.87 20.45 30.36
N LEU A 403 12.24 21.09 29.25
CA LEU A 403 11.59 20.86 27.95
C LEU A 403 11.96 19.50 27.35
N ALA A 404 13.16 19.00 27.61
CA ALA A 404 13.54 17.63 27.22
C ALA A 404 12.69 16.57 27.91
N GLN A 405 12.31 16.78 29.18
CA GLN A 405 11.42 15.89 29.93
C GLN A 405 9.95 16.04 29.54
N ARG A 406 9.53 17.22 29.04
CA ARG A 406 8.13 17.53 28.69
C ARG A 406 8.06 18.31 27.36
N PRO A 407 8.42 17.67 26.24
CA PRO A 407 8.52 18.34 24.94
C PRO A 407 7.19 18.92 24.44
N GLN A 408 6.06 18.32 24.84
CA GLN A 408 4.71 18.81 24.52
C GLN A 408 4.41 20.21 25.07
N CYS A 409 5.17 20.69 26.06
CA CYS A 409 4.99 22.02 26.65
C CYS A 409 5.78 23.11 25.91
N ALA A 410 6.61 22.75 24.92
CA ALA A 410 7.54 23.67 24.27
C ALA A 410 6.83 24.86 23.61
N ASP A 411 5.79 24.63 22.81
CA ASP A 411 5.00 25.70 22.15
C ASP A 411 4.50 26.75 23.17
N LYS A 412 3.88 26.28 24.26
CA LYS A 412 3.32 27.16 25.29
C LYS A 412 4.41 27.94 26.03
N ALA A 413 5.52 27.27 26.35
CA ALA A 413 6.66 27.92 26.99
C ALA A 413 7.26 29.00 26.07
N VAL A 414 7.43 28.72 24.78
CA VAL A 414 7.94 29.68 23.79
C VAL A 414 7.06 30.92 23.73
N ARG A 415 5.74 30.75 23.56
CA ARG A 415 4.81 31.87 23.45
C ARG A 415 4.82 32.76 24.69
N VAL A 416 4.95 32.17 25.88
CA VAL A 416 5.08 32.91 27.14
C VAL A 416 6.39 33.68 27.19
N ILE A 417 7.52 33.07 26.85
CA ILE A 417 8.83 33.74 26.88
C ILE A 417 8.87 34.87 25.85
N ASP A 418 8.35 34.64 24.65
CA ASP A 418 8.22 35.65 23.60
C ASP A 418 7.34 36.83 24.05
N TYR A 419 6.20 36.56 24.71
CA TYR A 419 5.37 37.60 25.32
C TYR A 419 6.16 38.42 26.36
N LEU A 420 6.91 37.76 27.24
CA LEU A 420 7.73 38.44 28.25
C LEU A 420 8.84 39.28 27.61
N GLN A 421 9.42 38.82 26.50
CA GLN A 421 10.42 39.57 25.74
C GLN A 421 9.81 40.80 25.04
N LYS A 422 8.70 40.62 24.31
CA LYS A 422 7.99 41.69 23.57
C LYS A 422 7.50 42.83 24.45
N HIS A 423 7.23 42.55 25.72
CA HIS A 423 6.81 43.56 26.69
C HIS A 423 7.95 44.03 27.62
N SER A 424 9.21 43.76 27.26
CA SER A 424 10.42 44.14 28.03
C SER A 424 10.41 43.69 29.50
N LEU A 425 9.57 42.71 29.86
CA LEU A 425 9.43 42.22 31.23
C LEU A 425 10.68 41.44 31.67
N LEU A 426 11.38 40.81 30.72
CA LEU A 426 12.68 40.16 30.97
C LEU A 426 13.80 41.18 31.27
N GLU A 427 13.73 42.38 30.69
CA GLU A 427 14.76 43.42 30.81
C GLU A 427 14.58 44.26 32.08
N LEU A 428 13.34 44.50 32.49
CA LEU A 428 12.97 45.25 33.69
C LEU A 428 13.40 44.56 35.01
N LEU A 429 13.79 43.28 34.93
CA LEU A 429 14.27 42.48 36.07
C LEU A 429 15.79 42.55 36.27
N LYS A 430 16.49 43.46 35.59
CA LYS A 430 17.91 43.77 35.84
C LYS A 430 18.11 44.39 37.23
N ALA A 431 17.92 43.61 38.29
CA ALA A 431 18.38 43.96 39.64
C ALA A 431 19.85 43.57 39.80
N LYS A 432 20.60 44.41 40.54
CA LYS A 432 22.06 44.41 40.71
C LYS A 432 22.68 43.00 40.86
N PRO A 433 23.88 42.77 40.28
CA PRO A 433 24.61 41.53 40.48
C PRO A 433 24.89 41.32 41.98
N ALA A 434 24.27 40.31 42.59
CA ALA A 434 24.67 39.85 43.89
C ALA A 434 25.97 39.02 43.73
N PRO A 435 27.08 39.38 44.41
CA PRO A 435 28.31 38.62 44.33
C PRO A 435 28.13 37.34 45.14
N TYR A 436 27.83 36.22 44.47
CA TYR A 436 27.97 34.91 45.08
C TYR A 436 28.54 33.93 44.05
N LYS A 437 29.77 33.47 44.29
CA LYS A 437 30.43 32.35 43.61
C LYS A 437 30.47 32.40 42.07
N GLY A 438 30.95 33.51 41.52
CA GLY A 438 31.49 33.55 40.14
C GLY A 438 30.50 33.31 38.99
N THR A 439 29.19 33.22 39.23
CA THR A 439 28.18 33.09 38.16
C THR A 439 26.99 34.02 38.44
N VAL A 440 26.89 35.10 37.66
CA VAL A 440 25.73 35.99 37.68
C VAL A 440 24.55 35.24 37.06
N LYS A 441 23.69 34.61 37.88
CA LYS A 441 22.38 34.15 37.41
C LYS A 441 21.52 35.39 37.12
N LYS A 442 21.32 35.71 35.85
CA LYS A 442 20.39 36.77 35.45
C LYS A 442 18.98 36.40 35.95
N ALA A 443 18.26 37.34 36.54
CA ALA A 443 16.89 37.10 37.02
C ALA A 443 15.95 36.60 35.90
N SER A 444 16.23 36.99 34.65
CA SER A 444 15.59 36.45 33.44
C SER A 444 15.69 34.93 33.32
N ASP A 445 16.83 34.33 33.68
CA ASP A 445 17.06 32.89 33.57
C ASP A 445 16.21 32.12 34.59
N LEU A 446 15.98 32.68 35.77
CA LEU A 446 15.08 32.08 36.75
C LEU A 446 13.63 32.03 36.25
N MET A 447 13.18 33.09 35.57
CA MET A 447 11.82 33.14 35.00
C MET A 447 11.65 32.16 33.85
N ILE A 448 12.57 32.17 32.88
CA ILE A 448 12.55 31.22 31.76
C ILE A 448 12.55 29.78 32.29
N THR A 449 13.41 29.49 33.29
CA THR A 449 13.44 28.17 33.95
C THR A 449 12.10 27.82 34.60
N ALA A 450 11.45 28.77 35.28
CA ALA A 450 10.16 28.54 35.93
C ALA A 450 9.06 28.24 34.89
N VAL A 451 9.00 29.00 33.79
CA VAL A 451 8.06 28.79 32.69
C VAL A 451 8.24 27.40 32.07
N CYS A 452 9.48 27.01 31.75
CA CYS A 452 9.76 25.69 31.18
C CYS A 452 9.42 24.55 32.16
N LYS A 453 9.61 24.75 33.47
CA LYS A 453 9.28 23.76 34.50
C LYS A 453 7.79 23.71 34.85
N ALA A 454 6.99 24.71 34.48
CA ALA A 454 5.58 24.77 34.83
C ALA A 454 4.75 23.66 34.15
N GLY A 455 5.21 23.12 33.01
CA GLY A 455 4.45 22.09 32.28
C GLY A 455 3.16 22.66 31.69
N LEU A 456 3.26 23.82 31.04
CA LEU A 456 2.12 24.53 30.48
C LEU A 456 1.45 23.70 29.37
N THR A 457 0.16 23.42 29.55
CA THR A 457 -0.65 22.63 28.61
C THR A 457 -1.65 23.47 27.82
N ASP A 458 -1.86 24.72 28.22
CA ASP A 458 -2.78 25.66 27.59
C ASP A 458 -2.30 27.11 27.74
N ASP A 459 -3.10 28.05 27.25
CA ASP A 459 -2.77 29.47 27.20
C ASP A 459 -3.13 30.21 28.51
N SER A 460 -3.36 29.52 29.64
CA SER A 460 -3.78 30.14 30.91
C SER A 460 -2.81 31.20 31.41
N LEU A 461 -1.48 30.97 31.28
CA LEU A 461 -0.48 31.96 31.71
C LEU A 461 -0.54 33.24 30.88
N LEU A 462 -0.68 33.12 29.55
CA LEU A 462 -0.83 34.27 28.65
C LEU A 462 -2.12 35.03 28.96
N LYS A 463 -3.23 34.31 29.15
CA LYS A 463 -4.52 34.89 29.54
C LYS A 463 -4.42 35.65 30.87
N LEU A 464 -3.69 35.10 31.85
CA LEU A 464 -3.44 35.79 33.12
C LEU A 464 -2.62 37.06 32.92
N PHE A 465 -1.56 37.01 32.11
CA PHE A 465 -0.77 38.21 31.78
C PHE A 465 -1.61 39.31 31.14
N ASP A 466 -2.49 38.97 30.20
CA ASP A 466 -3.38 39.94 29.56
C ASP A 466 -4.32 40.60 30.57
N ILE A 467 -4.90 39.81 31.49
CA ILE A 467 -5.76 40.34 32.55
C ILE A 467 -4.96 41.27 33.47
N MET A 468 -3.80 40.82 33.96
CA MET A 468 -2.94 41.63 34.85
C MET A 468 -2.49 42.92 34.17
N LYS A 469 -2.20 42.88 32.87
CA LYS A 469 -1.81 44.06 32.10
C LYS A 469 -2.95 45.07 32.00
N LYS A 470 -4.19 44.63 31.75
CA LYS A 470 -5.38 45.52 31.67
C LYS A 470 -5.63 46.28 32.97
N VAL A 471 -5.33 45.68 34.12
CA VAL A 471 -5.50 46.32 35.45
C VAL A 471 -4.20 46.87 36.04
N ASN A 472 -3.15 47.03 35.24
CA ASN A 472 -1.84 47.54 35.67
C ASN A 472 -1.15 46.75 36.81
N LEU A 473 -1.45 45.46 36.95
CA LEU A 473 -0.82 44.55 37.92
C LEU A 473 0.37 43.78 37.35
N LEU A 474 0.61 43.83 36.03
CA LEU A 474 1.74 43.15 35.40
C LEU A 474 3.04 43.95 35.58
N ASN A 475 3.63 43.86 36.78
CA ASN A 475 4.90 44.49 37.14
C ASN A 475 5.94 43.43 37.59
N PRO A 476 7.24 43.79 37.68
CA PRO A 476 8.31 42.85 38.03
C PRO A 476 8.10 42.09 39.35
N LEU A 477 7.57 42.74 40.38
CA LEU A 477 7.35 42.15 41.70
C LEU A 477 6.25 41.08 41.64
N ASN A 478 5.11 41.40 41.03
CA ASN A 478 4.00 40.46 40.88
C ASN A 478 4.37 39.28 39.98
N LEU A 479 5.15 39.55 38.93
CA LEU A 479 5.66 38.50 38.05
C LEU A 479 6.55 37.52 38.82
N GLN A 480 7.47 38.02 39.66
CA GLN A 480 8.32 37.18 40.50
C GLN A 480 7.50 36.31 41.46
N LYS A 481 6.49 36.87 42.13
CA LYS A 481 5.60 36.10 43.02
C LYS A 481 4.84 35.02 42.24
N LEU A 482 4.34 35.35 41.05
CA LEU A 482 3.60 34.42 40.18
C LEU A 482 4.48 33.27 39.68
N MET A 483 5.75 33.51 39.36
CA MET A 483 6.66 32.45 38.88
C MET A 483 6.80 31.28 39.86
N HIS A 484 6.68 31.54 41.17
CA HIS A 484 6.72 30.49 42.19
C HIS A 484 5.43 29.67 42.28
N GLN A 485 4.32 30.14 41.67
CA GLN A 485 3.00 29.52 41.74
C GLN A 485 2.50 28.96 40.40
N LEU A 486 3.36 28.86 39.38
CA LEU A 486 2.95 28.38 38.04
C LEU A 486 2.36 26.96 38.03
N LYS A 487 2.57 26.15 39.07
CA LYS A 487 1.92 24.85 39.23
C LYS A 487 0.40 24.94 39.47
N TYR A 488 -0.15 26.14 39.67
CA TYR A 488 -1.58 26.43 39.86
C TYR A 488 -2.11 27.45 38.84
N ILE A 489 -1.43 27.58 37.69
CA ILE A 489 -1.69 28.67 36.76
C ILE A 489 -3.10 28.68 36.16
N LYS A 490 -3.73 27.53 35.94
CA LYS A 490 -5.10 27.44 35.42
C LYS A 490 -6.09 27.96 36.46
N THR A 491 -5.94 27.50 37.71
CA THR A 491 -6.78 27.96 38.83
C THR A 491 -6.57 29.46 39.07
N LEU A 492 -5.32 29.93 39.11
CA LEU A 492 -4.99 31.35 39.29
C LEU A 492 -5.51 32.22 38.15
N SER A 493 -5.37 31.78 36.89
CA SER A 493 -5.92 32.49 35.72
C SER A 493 -7.44 32.64 35.83
N SER A 494 -8.13 31.57 36.21
CA SER A 494 -9.59 31.54 36.34
C SER A 494 -10.07 32.43 37.50
N ALA A 495 -9.43 32.32 38.67
CA ALA A 495 -9.72 33.16 39.84
C ALA A 495 -9.48 34.66 39.56
N THR A 496 -8.36 34.97 38.91
CA THR A 496 -8.01 36.35 38.53
C THR A 496 -9.01 36.91 37.52
N ARG A 497 -9.46 36.10 36.55
CA ARG A 497 -10.54 36.48 35.63
C ARG A 497 -11.84 36.76 36.37
N CYS A 498 -12.21 35.93 37.34
CA CYS A 498 -13.43 36.14 38.12
C CYS A 498 -13.41 37.47 38.89
N LEU A 499 -12.28 37.79 39.53
CA LEU A 499 -12.11 39.09 40.18
C LEU A 499 -12.14 40.25 39.18
N ALA A 500 -11.52 40.09 38.01
CA ALA A 500 -11.52 41.12 36.97
C ALA A 500 -12.95 41.39 36.46
N ASN A 501 -13.72 40.34 36.20
CA ASN A 501 -15.12 40.43 35.79
C ASN A 501 -15.98 41.14 36.84
N GLY A 502 -15.71 40.92 38.13
CA GLY A 502 -16.40 41.61 39.23
C GLY A 502 -15.88 43.03 39.52
N ASN A 503 -14.91 43.54 38.75
CA ASN A 503 -14.18 44.79 39.03
C ASN A 503 -13.56 44.82 40.44
N LYS A 504 -13.10 43.66 40.94
CA LYS A 504 -12.45 43.48 42.25
C LYS A 504 -10.97 43.15 42.15
N LEU A 505 -10.40 43.09 40.95
CA LEU A 505 -9.00 42.76 40.77
C LEU A 505 -8.12 44.00 41.01
N ASP A 506 -7.54 44.08 42.19
CA ASP A 506 -6.52 45.06 42.59
C ASP A 506 -5.26 44.36 43.14
N GLN A 507 -4.25 45.13 43.56
CA GLN A 507 -2.99 44.59 44.07
C GLN A 507 -3.20 43.70 45.31
N ARG A 508 -4.08 44.11 46.24
CA ARG A 508 -4.33 43.39 47.49
C ARG A 508 -4.99 42.05 47.22
N ASN A 509 -6.03 42.05 46.39
CA ASN A 509 -6.78 40.83 46.06
C ASN A 509 -5.92 39.88 45.22
N PHE A 510 -5.11 40.39 44.29
CA PHE A 510 -4.15 39.57 43.57
C PHE A 510 -3.12 38.92 44.50
N GLU A 511 -2.58 39.65 45.48
CA GLU A 511 -1.67 39.09 46.47
C GLU A 511 -2.33 37.99 47.32
N ASN A 512 -3.59 38.15 47.71
CA ASN A 512 -4.35 37.11 48.41
C ASN A 512 -4.46 35.83 47.57
N LEU A 513 -4.74 35.94 46.26
CA LEU A 513 -4.80 34.78 45.37
C LEU A 513 -3.46 34.05 45.28
N ILE A 514 -2.34 34.79 45.25
CA ILE A 514 -1.00 34.24 45.13
C ILE A 514 -0.51 33.59 46.44
N GLN A 515 -0.97 34.06 47.59
CA GLN A 515 -0.64 33.48 48.91
C GLN A 515 -1.28 32.09 49.11
N ASP A 516 -2.50 31.88 48.63
CA ASP A 516 -3.19 30.59 48.66
C ASP A 516 -3.75 30.21 47.27
N PRO A 517 -2.86 29.80 46.35
CA PRO A 517 -3.21 29.58 44.95
C PRO A 517 -4.16 28.40 44.74
N ALA A 518 -4.13 27.40 45.63
CA ALA A 518 -4.99 26.23 45.54
C ALA A 518 -6.46 26.54 45.88
N ASN A 519 -6.69 27.51 46.78
CA ASN A 519 -8.04 27.99 47.12
C ASN A 519 -8.43 29.28 46.38
N SER A 520 -7.64 29.72 45.40
CA SER A 520 -7.81 31.02 44.75
C SER A 520 -9.21 31.24 44.14
N LEU A 521 -9.87 30.22 43.61
CA LEU A 521 -11.25 30.35 43.11
C LEU A 521 -12.28 30.59 44.23
N ALA A 522 -12.15 29.91 45.37
CA ALA A 522 -13.02 30.13 46.53
C ALA A 522 -12.77 31.53 47.13
N LEU A 523 -11.52 31.98 47.14
CA LEU A 523 -11.15 33.34 47.54
C LEU A 523 -11.70 34.39 46.56
N ALA A 524 -11.62 34.13 45.26
CA ALA A 524 -12.20 35.03 44.26
C ALA A 524 -13.71 35.18 44.44
N GLU A 525 -14.43 34.08 44.71
CA GLU A 525 -15.86 34.10 45.03
C GLU A 525 -16.15 34.94 46.29
N SER A 526 -15.41 34.73 47.39
CA SER A 526 -15.65 35.45 48.65
C SER A 526 -15.29 36.95 48.59
N LEU A 527 -14.35 37.32 47.71
CA LEU A 527 -13.96 38.71 47.46
C LEU A 527 -14.89 39.41 46.45
N GLY A 528 -15.95 38.74 45.98
CA GLY A 528 -16.98 39.31 45.10
C GLY A 528 -16.66 39.22 43.60
N GLY A 529 -15.80 38.29 43.19
CA GLY A 529 -15.57 37.97 41.79
C GLY A 529 -16.74 37.22 41.14
N THR A 530 -16.91 37.39 39.84
CA THR A 530 -18.01 36.78 39.06
C THR A 530 -17.47 35.91 37.92
N PRO A 531 -18.02 34.71 37.70
CA PRO A 531 -17.52 33.81 36.66
C PRO A 531 -17.88 34.28 35.24
N THR A 532 -18.85 35.18 35.10
CA THR A 532 -19.30 35.77 33.84
C THR A 532 -18.75 37.19 33.66
N SER A 533 -18.42 37.54 32.43
CA SER A 533 -18.00 38.90 32.09
C SER A 533 -19.20 39.84 32.01
N PRO A 534 -19.11 41.08 32.52
CA PRO A 534 -20.15 42.09 32.34
C PRO A 534 -20.45 42.42 30.87
N SER A 535 -19.44 42.32 30.00
CA SER A 535 -19.57 42.59 28.56
C SER A 535 -20.05 41.38 27.76
N LEU A 536 -19.91 40.17 28.29
CA LEU A 536 -20.31 38.90 27.66
C LEU A 536 -20.96 37.98 28.70
N PRO A 537 -22.20 38.28 29.13
CA PRO A 537 -22.84 37.59 30.26
C PRO A 537 -23.16 36.10 29.99
N HIS A 538 -23.16 35.68 28.72
CA HIS A 538 -23.40 34.28 28.33
C HIS A 538 -22.12 33.41 28.36
N GLU A 539 -20.94 34.02 28.49
CA GLU A 539 -19.68 33.27 28.57
C GLU A 539 -19.26 33.12 30.04
N ILE A 540 -19.32 31.88 30.52
CA ILE A 540 -18.86 31.50 31.87
C ILE A 540 -17.40 31.04 31.77
N ASP A 541 -16.54 31.54 32.66
CA ASP A 541 -15.18 31.04 32.79
C ASP A 541 -15.18 29.52 33.07
N ALA A 542 -14.47 28.77 32.22
CA ALA A 542 -14.52 27.31 32.27
C ALA A 542 -13.92 26.72 33.55
N GLY A 543 -12.89 27.35 34.12
CA GLY A 543 -12.31 26.90 35.40
C GLY A 543 -13.24 27.20 36.58
N ALA A 544 -13.93 28.34 36.56
CA ALA A 544 -14.96 28.65 37.55
C ALA A 544 -16.18 27.72 37.44
N LYS A 545 -16.57 27.35 36.21
CA LYS A 545 -17.60 26.34 35.96
C LYS A 545 -17.21 24.99 36.54
N ASP A 546 -16.01 24.48 36.23
CA ASP A 546 -15.46 23.25 36.80
C ASP A 546 -15.52 23.30 38.35
N PHE A 547 -15.06 24.41 38.95
CA PHE A 547 -15.10 24.60 40.40
C PHE A 547 -16.50 24.45 41.00
N VAL A 548 -17.52 25.09 40.39
CA VAL A 548 -18.90 25.02 40.86
C VAL A 548 -19.48 23.62 40.70
N GLU A 549 -19.26 22.98 39.55
CA GLU A 549 -19.78 21.64 39.25
C GLU A 549 -19.17 20.57 40.17
N ILE A 550 -17.85 20.59 40.36
CA ILE A 550 -17.15 19.70 41.28
C ILE A 550 -17.65 19.90 42.72
N ARG A 551 -17.77 21.16 43.18
CA ARG A 551 -18.27 21.47 44.52
C ARG A 551 -19.71 20.99 44.71
N LYS A 552 -20.58 21.16 43.71
CA LYS A 552 -21.98 20.71 43.75
C LYS A 552 -22.05 19.19 43.82
N ALA A 553 -21.32 18.48 42.97
CA ALA A 553 -21.28 17.02 42.96
C ALA A 553 -20.77 16.46 44.29
N ALA A 554 -19.69 17.02 44.83
CA ALA A 554 -19.14 16.61 46.12
C ALA A 554 -20.13 16.84 47.29
N LYS A 555 -20.87 17.95 47.29
CA LYS A 555 -21.92 18.21 48.29
C LYS A 555 -23.09 17.24 48.16
N ILE A 556 -23.57 16.96 46.94
CA ILE A 556 -24.66 16.00 46.71
C ILE A 556 -24.26 14.62 47.23
N LEU A 557 -23.03 14.19 46.96
CA LEU A 557 -22.52 12.93 47.48
C LEU A 557 -22.49 12.92 49.01
N ALA A 558 -21.94 13.97 49.64
CA ALA A 558 -21.87 14.07 51.10
C ALA A 558 -23.25 14.07 51.76
N GLN A 559 -24.21 14.78 51.17
CA GLN A 559 -25.60 14.82 51.64
C GLN A 559 -26.26 13.46 51.53
N GLY A 560 -26.13 12.80 50.38
CA GLY A 560 -26.69 11.47 50.20
C GLY A 560 -26.00 10.42 51.08
N GLN A 561 -24.71 10.56 51.40
CA GLN A 561 -24.05 9.72 52.42
C GLN A 561 -24.61 9.97 53.83
N ARG A 562 -24.77 11.24 54.24
CA ARG A 562 -25.37 11.60 55.52
C ARG A 562 -26.81 11.07 55.67
N GLN A 563 -27.53 11.00 54.55
CA GLN A 563 -28.89 10.48 54.48
C GLN A 563 -28.95 8.96 54.21
N GLY A 564 -27.81 8.26 54.12
CA GLY A 564 -27.74 6.81 53.94
C GLY A 564 -27.99 6.29 52.52
N PHE A 565 -28.09 7.16 51.51
CA PHE A 565 -28.37 6.80 50.11
C PHE A 565 -27.18 6.24 49.33
N PHE A 566 -25.95 6.69 49.62
CA PHE A 566 -24.77 6.32 48.80
C PHE A 566 -23.69 5.51 49.54
N MET A 567 -23.69 5.55 50.87
CA MET A 567 -23.04 4.58 51.75
C MET A 567 -23.67 4.80 53.15
N PRO A 568 -24.36 3.83 53.78
CA PRO A 568 -24.71 3.98 55.18
C PRO A 568 -23.40 4.14 55.98
N LEU A 569 -23.33 5.08 56.92
CA LEU A 569 -22.27 5.11 57.93
C LEU A 569 -22.18 3.69 58.51
N PRO A 570 -21.13 2.90 58.24
CA PRO A 570 -21.16 1.51 58.64
C PRO A 570 -21.02 1.47 60.16
N ASP A 571 -21.79 0.61 60.83
CA ASP A 571 -21.50 0.24 62.22
C ASP A 571 -20.04 -0.15 62.36
N SER A 572 -19.44 0.12 63.53
CA SER A 572 -17.99 -0.07 63.76
C SER A 572 -17.50 -1.49 63.40
N GLU A 573 -18.36 -2.50 63.47
CA GLU A 573 -18.08 -3.88 63.07
C GLU A 573 -18.07 -4.08 61.54
N LYS A 574 -18.96 -3.41 60.81
CA LYS A 574 -19.01 -3.45 59.33
C LYS A 574 -17.85 -2.65 58.69
N VAL A 575 -17.38 -1.59 59.35
CA VAL A 575 -16.14 -0.90 58.95
C VAL A 575 -14.97 -1.87 59.00
N LYS A 576 -14.78 -2.56 60.13
CA LYS A 576 -13.67 -3.51 60.31
C LYS A 576 -13.73 -4.68 59.32
N SER A 577 -14.92 -5.20 59.01
CA SER A 577 -15.05 -6.29 58.03
C SER A 577 -14.77 -5.82 56.59
N LEU A 578 -15.22 -4.62 56.20
CA LEU A 578 -14.96 -4.05 54.88
C LEU A 578 -13.47 -3.69 54.69
N GLU A 579 -12.84 -3.10 55.71
CA GLU A 579 -11.40 -2.78 55.69
C GLU A 579 -10.53 -4.05 55.63
N LYS A 580 -10.98 -5.14 56.29
CA LYS A 580 -10.31 -6.44 56.26
C LYS A 580 -10.48 -7.15 54.91
N ALA A 581 -11.64 -7.00 54.25
CA ALA A 581 -11.92 -7.58 52.94
C ALA A 581 -11.25 -6.84 51.77
N THR A 582 -11.14 -5.51 51.86
CA THR A 582 -10.58 -4.66 50.78
C THR A 582 -9.11 -4.31 50.99
N HIS A 583 -8.55 -4.62 52.17
CA HIS A 583 -7.22 -4.19 52.62
C HIS A 583 -6.99 -2.66 52.57
N LYS A 584 -8.06 -1.87 52.50
CA LYS A 584 -8.01 -0.40 52.47
C LYS A 584 -8.92 0.18 53.54
N LYS A 585 -8.48 1.25 54.21
CA LYS A 585 -9.32 1.97 55.16
C LYS A 585 -10.52 2.61 54.45
N VAL A 586 -11.69 2.65 55.09
CA VAL A 586 -12.91 3.26 54.49
C VAL A 586 -12.70 4.74 54.16
N SER A 587 -11.89 5.45 54.94
CA SER A 587 -11.46 6.83 54.65
C SER A 587 -10.66 6.96 53.35
N VAL A 588 -9.87 5.94 52.99
CA VAL A 588 -9.12 5.88 51.73
C VAL A 588 -10.07 5.60 50.57
N MET A 589 -11.07 4.74 50.76
CA MET A 589 -12.09 4.47 49.73
C MET A 589 -12.98 5.69 49.45
N CYS A 590 -13.38 6.44 50.48
CA CYS A 590 -14.11 7.71 50.31
C CYS A 590 -13.26 8.71 49.51
N LYS A 591 -11.97 8.82 49.83
CA LYS A 591 -11.01 9.66 49.10
C LYS A 591 -10.88 9.23 47.62
N ASP A 592 -10.82 7.93 47.34
CA ASP A 592 -10.76 7.38 45.98
C ASP A 592 -12.03 7.68 45.16
N THR A 593 -13.22 7.58 45.78
CA THR A 593 -14.50 7.94 45.14
C THR A 593 -14.58 9.43 44.83
N MET A 594 -14.09 10.28 45.73
CA MET A 594 -14.05 11.73 45.53
C MET A 594 -13.11 12.14 44.40
N ILE A 595 -11.96 11.47 44.27
CA ILE A 595 -11.03 11.65 43.14
C ILE A 595 -11.76 11.36 41.82
N LYS A 596 -12.46 10.23 41.73
CA LYS A 596 -13.20 9.86 40.52
C LYS A 596 -14.30 10.86 40.18
N ILE A 597 -15.10 11.31 41.16
CA ILE A 597 -16.15 12.31 40.91
C ILE A 597 -15.55 13.59 40.35
N ALA A 598 -14.46 14.06 40.94
CA ALA A 598 -13.81 15.29 40.51
C ALA A 598 -13.19 15.14 39.10
N GLU A 599 -12.68 13.95 38.74
CA GLU A 599 -12.19 13.63 37.40
C GLU A 599 -13.30 13.49 36.34
N TYR A 600 -14.50 13.00 36.69
CA TYR A 600 -15.62 12.84 35.76
C TYR A 600 -16.53 14.07 35.63
N THR A 601 -16.43 15.03 36.56
CA THR A 601 -17.28 16.25 36.56
C THR A 601 -16.58 17.49 36.05
N GLY A 602 -15.24 17.53 36.02
CA GLY A 602 -14.50 18.68 35.50
C GLY A 602 -14.08 18.53 34.03
N GLY A 603 -14.06 19.64 33.28
CA GLY A 603 -13.58 19.73 31.90
C GLY A 603 -12.06 19.80 31.73
N ASN A 604 -11.27 19.45 32.75
CA ASN A 604 -9.81 19.61 32.81
C ASN A 604 -9.30 21.07 32.71
N HIS A 605 -10.14 22.04 33.11
CA HIS A 605 -9.77 23.46 33.13
C HIS A 605 -9.06 23.88 34.42
N LEU A 606 -8.93 22.99 35.40
CA LEU A 606 -8.21 23.18 36.65
C LEU A 606 -7.11 22.12 36.84
N GLU A 607 -6.13 22.38 37.70
CA GLU A 607 -5.11 21.38 38.03
C GLU A 607 -5.68 20.21 38.84
N LYS A 608 -5.22 18.98 38.55
CA LYS A 608 -5.70 17.75 39.22
C LYS A 608 -5.70 17.85 40.75
N ASN A 609 -4.62 18.38 41.33
CA ASN A 609 -4.51 18.53 42.78
C ASN A 609 -5.53 19.53 43.35
N VAL A 610 -5.87 20.58 42.60
CA VAL A 610 -6.87 21.58 42.98
C VAL A 610 -8.27 21.00 42.89
N VAL A 611 -8.56 20.27 41.80
CA VAL A 611 -9.80 19.51 41.60
C VAL A 611 -10.08 18.59 42.80
N HIS A 612 -9.06 17.85 43.27
CA HIS A 612 -9.18 17.01 44.46
C HIS A 612 -9.46 17.80 45.74
N GLN A 613 -8.77 18.93 45.93
CA GLN A 613 -8.93 19.77 47.12
C GLN A 613 -10.32 20.40 47.17
N ILE A 614 -10.86 20.88 46.04
CA ILE A 614 -12.21 21.44 45.92
C ILE A 614 -13.24 20.38 46.34
N ALA A 615 -13.15 19.18 45.78
CA ALA A 615 -14.04 18.08 46.13
C ALA A 615 -13.94 17.77 47.63
N ASN A 616 -12.73 17.59 48.15
CA ASN A 616 -12.46 17.27 49.56
C ASN A 616 -13.08 18.31 50.52
N ASN A 617 -12.79 19.59 50.28
CA ASN A 617 -13.30 20.68 51.12
C ASN A 617 -14.83 20.78 51.07
N ALA A 618 -15.42 20.65 49.88
CA ALA A 618 -16.86 20.70 49.68
C ALA A 618 -17.60 19.56 50.40
N TYR A 619 -17.08 18.35 50.27
CA TYR A 619 -17.63 17.17 50.92
C TYR A 619 -17.52 17.23 52.45
N CYS A 620 -16.33 17.56 52.98
CA CYS A 620 -16.12 17.70 54.42
C CYS A 620 -16.97 18.82 55.04
N SER A 621 -17.30 19.87 54.28
CA SER A 621 -18.16 20.96 54.77
C SER A 621 -19.60 20.53 55.10
N VAL A 622 -20.06 19.39 54.59
CA VAL A 622 -21.42 18.84 54.82
C VAL A 622 -21.43 17.81 55.96
N LEU A 623 -20.28 17.19 56.23
CA LEU A 623 -20.10 16.17 57.26
C LEU A 623 -19.66 16.74 58.61
N LYS A 624 -19.08 17.94 58.63
CA LYS A 624 -19.00 18.77 59.84
C LYS A 624 -20.37 19.36 60.13
#